data_AF-A0A397SNE8-F1
#
_entry.id   AF-A0A397SNE8-F1
#
_cell.length_a   1.000
_cell.length_b   1.000
_cell.length_c   1.000
_cell.angle_alpha   90.00
_cell.angle_beta   90.00
_cell.angle_gamma   90.00
#
_symmetry.space_group_name_H-M   'P 1'
#
loop_
_entity.id
_entity.type
_entity.pdbx_description
1 polymer ?
#
loop_
_entity_poly.entity_id
_entity_poly.type
_entity_poly.pdbx_seq_one_letter_code
_entity_poly.pdbx_strand_id
1 'polypeptide(L)'
;GCGKTTLLNLLGDRIGSKGVKGTITTNGFKPTKSSKRYVAYCTQDDIFFPQLTVKYTLSFTVIYRAPQRDVSKLKQVDATMQLLNLTKSSNTKIGNTRVRGVSGGERKRVSIATKLLTDPSVILLDEPTSGL
;
A
#
# COMPACT_ATOMS: atom_id res chain seq x y z
N GLY A 1 -3.43 10.84 -22.05
CA GLY A 1 -2.57 9.81 -21.41
C GLY A 1 -1.14 9.97 -21.90
N CYS A 2 -0.24 10.42 -21.03
CA CYS A 2 1.18 10.61 -21.35
C CYS A 2 2.09 9.48 -20.83
N GLY A 3 1.52 8.35 -20.39
CA GLY A 3 2.27 7.19 -19.90
C GLY A 3 2.67 7.19 -18.42
N LYS A 4 2.03 8.00 -17.56
CA LYS A 4 2.34 8.07 -16.11
C LYS A 4 2.25 6.70 -15.43
N THR A 5 1.11 6.03 -15.56
CA THR A 5 0.88 4.67 -15.03
C THR A 5 1.89 3.67 -15.59
N THR A 6 2.22 3.77 -16.89
CA THR A 6 3.25 2.90 -17.50
C THR A 6 4.63 3.13 -16.86
N LEU A 7 5.03 4.39 -16.65
CA LEU A 7 6.29 4.73 -16.01
C LEU A 7 6.34 4.26 -14.55
N LEU A 8 5.29 4.49 -13.77
CA LEU A 8 5.21 4.01 -12.40
C LEU A 8 5.28 2.48 -12.33
N ASN A 9 4.58 1.79 -13.23
CA ASN A 9 4.65 0.33 -13.31
C ASN A 9 6.05 -0.19 -13.69
N LEU A 10 6.81 0.54 -14.52
CA LEU A 10 8.22 0.23 -14.80
C LEU A 10 9.09 0.41 -13.56
N LEU A 11 8.93 1.53 -12.84
CA LEU A 11 9.69 1.81 -11.62
C LEU A 11 9.37 0.81 -10.48
N GLY A 12 8.13 0.32 -10.42
CA GLY A 12 7.69 -0.71 -9.49
C GLY A 12 8.00 -2.15 -9.93
N ASP A 13 8.67 -2.34 -11.06
CA ASP A 13 8.96 -3.64 -11.69
C ASP A 13 7.72 -4.56 -11.83
N ARG A 14 6.60 -3.95 -12.24
CA ARG A 14 5.29 -4.60 -12.45
C ARG A 14 5.03 -4.97 -13.91
N ILE A 15 5.76 -4.35 -14.83
CA ILE A 15 5.71 -4.67 -16.26
C ILE A 15 7.11 -5.03 -16.74
N GLY A 16 7.21 -6.03 -17.62
CA GLY A 16 8.49 -6.51 -18.12
C GLY A 16 9.24 -5.43 -18.91
N SER A 17 10.56 -5.60 -19.03
CA SER A 17 11.47 -4.62 -19.65
C SER A 17 11.48 -4.66 -21.19
N LYS A 18 10.57 -5.42 -21.83
CA LYS A 18 10.58 -5.62 -23.28
C LYS A 18 10.26 -4.30 -23.99
N GLY A 19 11.20 -3.81 -24.80
CA GLY A 19 11.06 -2.54 -25.53
C GLY A 19 11.36 -1.29 -24.69
N VAL A 20 11.86 -1.45 -23.45
CA VAL A 20 12.26 -0.34 -22.58
C VAL A 20 13.73 -0.02 -22.81
N LYS A 21 14.07 1.26 -22.96
CA LYS A 21 15.45 1.75 -23.02
C LYS A 21 15.78 2.55 -21.75
N GLY A 22 17.03 2.49 -21.32
CA GLY A 22 17.53 3.15 -20.12
C GLY A 22 17.81 2.20 -18.96
N THR A 23 18.19 2.75 -17.81
CA THR A 23 18.61 1.99 -16.63
C THR A 23 17.86 2.48 -15.40
N ILE A 24 17.36 1.54 -14.60
CA ILE A 24 16.80 1.81 -13.27
C ILE A 24 17.80 1.29 -12.24
N THR A 25 18.12 2.12 -11.26
CA THR A 25 19.00 1.77 -10.13
C THR A 25 18.34 2.08 -8.81
N THR A 26 18.55 1.23 -7.80
CA THR A 26 18.22 1.51 -6.40
C THR A 26 19.53 1.74 -5.65
N ASN A 27 19.75 2.96 -5.15
CA ASN A 27 20.99 3.38 -4.50
C ASN A 27 22.26 3.10 -5.34
N GLY A 28 22.20 3.35 -6.65
CA GLY A 28 23.31 3.12 -7.58
C GLY A 28 23.49 1.67 -8.06
N PHE A 29 22.74 0.71 -7.50
CA PHE A 29 22.82 -0.69 -7.88
C PHE A 29 21.62 -1.12 -8.73
N LYS A 30 21.81 -2.13 -9.58
CA LYS A 30 20.71 -2.75 -10.34
C LYS A 30 19.71 -3.39 -9.36
N PRO A 31 18.39 -3.17 -9.52
CA PRO A 31 17.37 -3.75 -8.65
C PRO A 31 17.45 -5.28 -8.62
N THR A 32 17.34 -5.85 -7.44
CA THR A 32 17.28 -7.30 -7.19
C THR A 32 15.91 -7.67 -6.62
N LYS A 33 15.59 -8.97 -6.56
CA LYS A 33 14.36 -9.42 -5.87
C LYS A 33 14.29 -8.91 -4.42
N SER A 34 15.42 -8.85 -3.74
CA SER A 34 15.51 -8.34 -2.36
C SER A 34 15.32 -6.83 -2.28
N SER A 35 15.81 -6.05 -3.25
CA SER A 35 15.66 -4.58 -3.21
C SER A 35 14.21 -4.13 -3.41
N LYS A 36 13.38 -4.95 -4.08
CA LYS A 36 11.95 -4.68 -4.26
C LYS A 36 11.19 -4.53 -2.95
N ARG A 37 11.63 -5.16 -1.85
CA ARG A 37 10.96 -5.05 -0.55
C ARG A 37 10.97 -3.63 0.03
N TYR A 38 11.90 -2.79 -0.45
CA TYR A 38 12.03 -1.39 -0.04
C TYR A 38 11.17 -0.43 -0.87
N VAL A 39 10.51 -0.92 -1.91
CA VAL A 39 9.61 -0.12 -2.76
C VAL A 39 8.19 -0.64 -2.60
N ALA A 40 7.28 0.22 -2.15
CA ALA A 40 5.86 -0.09 -2.10
C ALA A 40 5.11 0.63 -3.22
N TYR A 41 4.12 -0.05 -3.79
CA TYR A 41 3.27 0.48 -4.86
C TYR A 41 1.82 0.53 -4.38
N CYS A 42 1.21 1.71 -4.40
CA CYS A 42 -0.22 1.88 -4.20
C CYS A 42 -0.91 1.90 -5.57
N THR A 43 -1.68 0.85 -5.84
CA THR A 43 -2.50 0.77 -7.05
C THR A 43 -3.68 1.74 -7.00
N GLN A 44 -4.28 1.99 -8.16
CA GLN A 44 -5.51 2.75 -8.26
C GLN A 44 -6.66 2.03 -7.53
N ASP A 45 -6.82 0.74 -7.81
CA ASP A 45 -7.76 -0.14 -7.12
C ASP A 45 -7.06 -1.01 -6.07
N ASP A 46 -7.55 -0.93 -4.84
CA ASP A 46 -7.15 -1.82 -3.77
C ASP A 46 -8.18 -2.91 -3.54
N ILE A 47 -7.72 -4.14 -3.34
CA ILE A 47 -8.58 -5.28 -3.05
C ILE A 47 -8.52 -5.53 -1.55
N PHE A 48 -9.66 -5.34 -0.90
CA PHE A 48 -9.85 -5.60 0.52
C PHE A 48 -10.97 -6.60 0.73
N PHE A 49 -10.90 -7.35 1.83
CA PHE A 49 -12.04 -8.12 2.32
C PHE A 49 -13.09 -7.14 2.88
N PRO A 50 -14.27 -7.00 2.25
CA PRO A 50 -15.23 -5.94 2.60
C PRO A 50 -15.79 -6.07 4.02
N GLN A 51 -15.77 -7.29 4.57
CA GLN A 51 -16.33 -7.61 5.88
C GLN A 51 -15.39 -7.30 7.05
N LEU A 52 -14.10 -7.09 6.77
CA LEU A 52 -13.10 -6.83 7.81
C LEU A 52 -13.08 -5.35 8.19
N THR A 53 -12.79 -5.08 9.45
CA THR A 53 -12.61 -3.70 9.94
C THR A 53 -11.26 -3.13 9.52
N VAL A 54 -11.13 -1.81 9.58
CA VAL A 54 -9.85 -1.13 9.31
C VAL A 54 -8.74 -1.66 10.22
N LYS A 55 -8.96 -1.67 11.54
CA LYS A 55 -7.95 -2.14 12.50
C LYS A 55 -7.56 -3.58 12.26
N TYR A 56 -8.53 -4.46 11.98
CA TYR A 56 -8.23 -5.87 11.70
C TYR A 56 -7.39 -6.02 10.43
N THR A 57 -7.74 -5.32 9.36
CA THR A 57 -7.01 -5.37 8.08
C THR A 57 -5.57 -4.89 8.23
N LEU A 58 -5.34 -3.80 8.96
CA LEU A 58 -4.01 -3.26 9.21
C LEU A 58 -3.17 -4.19 10.12
N SER A 59 -3.75 -4.68 11.21
CA SER A 59 -3.10 -5.65 12.10
C SER A 59 -2.72 -6.94 11.37
N PHE A 60 -3.63 -7.46 10.54
CA PHE A 60 -3.37 -8.64 9.72
C PHE A 60 -2.21 -8.39 8.75
N THR A 61 -2.20 -7.22 8.11
CA THR A 61 -1.11 -6.83 7.18
C THR A 61 0.25 -6.83 7.88
N VAL A 62 0.33 -6.28 9.10
CA VAL A 62 1.56 -6.25 9.89
C VAL A 62 2.02 -7.65 10.27
N ILE A 63 1.14 -8.46 10.87
CA ILE A 63 1.50 -9.79 11.36
C ILE A 63 1.99 -10.69 10.22
N TYR A 64 1.33 -10.65 9.06
CA TYR A 64 1.71 -11.49 7.93
C TYR A 64 3.00 -11.05 7.22
N ARG A 65 3.39 -9.78 7.37
CA ARG A 65 4.64 -9.25 6.81
C ARG A 65 5.80 -9.26 7.81
N ALA A 66 5.50 -9.32 9.10
CA ALA A 66 6.51 -9.41 10.13
C ALA A 66 7.22 -10.78 10.08
N PRO A 67 8.56 -10.80 10.14
CA PRO A 67 9.30 -12.03 10.39
C PRO A 67 8.75 -12.73 11.64
N GLN A 68 8.53 -14.04 11.56
CA GLN A 68 8.06 -14.87 12.68
C GLN A 68 6.74 -14.42 13.32
N ARG A 69 5.92 -13.59 12.64
CA ARG A 69 4.66 -13.06 13.18
C ARG A 69 4.84 -12.26 14.48
N ASP A 70 5.93 -11.49 14.57
CA ASP A 70 6.23 -10.64 15.73
C ASP A 70 5.07 -9.67 16.05
N VAL A 71 4.40 -9.94 17.18
CA VAL A 71 3.23 -9.20 17.68
C VAL A 71 3.62 -7.80 18.17
N SER A 72 4.89 -7.57 18.53
CA SER A 72 5.36 -6.25 18.99
C SER A 72 5.17 -5.16 17.93
N LYS A 73 5.17 -5.54 16.64
CA LYS A 73 4.93 -4.66 15.50
C LYS A 73 3.51 -4.10 15.44
N LEU A 74 2.55 -4.68 16.15
CA LEU A 74 1.18 -4.16 16.21
C LEU A 74 1.10 -2.73 16.76
N LYS A 75 2.09 -2.29 17.56
CA LYS A 75 2.18 -0.90 18.02
C LYS A 75 2.23 0.11 16.87
N GLN A 76 2.78 -0.28 15.72
CA GLN A 76 2.84 0.58 14.51
C GLN A 76 1.46 0.78 13.87
N VAL A 77 0.50 -0.12 14.11
CA VAL A 77 -0.87 -0.02 13.56
C VAL A 77 -1.57 1.21 14.11
N ASP A 78 -1.56 1.39 15.43
CA ASP A 78 -2.25 2.51 16.07
C ASP A 78 -1.60 3.86 15.67
N ALA A 79 -0.26 3.91 15.61
CA ALA A 79 0.46 5.09 15.13
C ALA A 79 0.13 5.43 13.66
N THR A 80 0.04 4.41 12.79
CA THR A 80 -0.30 4.60 11.37
C THR A 80 -1.75 5.05 11.20
N MET A 81 -2.69 4.50 11.99
CA MET A 81 -4.09 4.95 11.97
C MET A 81 -4.23 6.40 12.42
N GLN A 82 -3.45 6.82 13.42
CA GLN A 82 -3.42 8.22 13.85
C GLN A 82 -2.86 9.12 12.73
N LEU A 83 -1.71 8.76 12.15
CA LEU A 83 -1.07 9.52 11.07
C LEU A 83 -2.01 9.76 9.88
N LEU A 84 -2.84 8.78 9.54
CA LEU A 84 -3.74 8.83 8.39
C LEU A 84 -5.19 9.17 8.75
N ASN A 85 -5.44 9.66 9.97
CA ASN A 85 -6.78 10.05 10.43
C ASN A 85 -7.83 8.92 10.23
N LEU A 86 -7.47 7.70 10.60
CA LEU A 86 -8.31 6.49 10.52
C LEU A 86 -8.83 6.02 11.88
N THR A 87 -8.40 6.65 12.98
CA THR A 87 -8.71 6.22 14.36
C THR A 87 -10.22 6.11 14.62
N LYS A 88 -11.02 7.07 14.13
CA LYS A 88 -12.49 7.06 14.28
C LYS A 88 -13.16 5.90 13.53
N SER A 89 -12.54 5.43 12.46
CA SER A 89 -13.06 4.38 11.58
C SER A 89 -12.38 3.03 11.81
N SER A 90 -11.62 2.90 12.90
CA SER A 90 -10.85 1.70 13.25
C SER A 90 -11.72 0.43 13.31
N ASN A 91 -12.92 0.52 13.88
CA ASN A 91 -13.87 -0.58 14.00
C ASN A 91 -14.90 -0.62 12.86
N THR A 92 -14.82 0.29 11.89
CA THR A 92 -15.70 0.32 10.72
C THR A 92 -15.21 -0.68 9.69
N LYS A 93 -16.13 -1.41 9.07
CA LYS A 93 -15.83 -2.31 7.94
C LYS A 93 -15.24 -1.52 6.78
N ILE A 94 -14.29 -2.09 6.04
CA ILE A 94 -13.78 -1.44 4.82
C ILE A 94 -14.90 -1.30 3.79
N GLY A 95 -15.74 -2.32 3.64
CA GLY A 95 -16.87 -2.30 2.72
C GLY A 95 -16.45 -2.31 1.24
N ASN A 96 -17.47 -2.25 0.39
CA ASN A 96 -17.39 -2.14 -1.07
C ASN A 96 -18.76 -1.69 -1.62
N THR A 97 -19.01 -1.87 -2.92
CA THR A 97 -20.29 -1.52 -3.56
C THR A 97 -21.52 -2.26 -3.02
N ARG A 98 -21.34 -3.41 -2.35
CA ARG A 98 -22.42 -4.24 -1.79
C ARG A 98 -22.50 -4.17 -0.26
N VAL A 99 -21.39 -3.86 0.41
CA VAL A 99 -21.27 -3.82 1.87
C VAL A 99 -20.92 -2.41 2.28
N ARG A 100 -21.81 -1.74 3.02
CA ARG A 100 -21.52 -0.41 3.58
C ARG A 100 -20.27 -0.47 4.46
N GLY A 101 -19.40 0.51 4.30
CA GLY A 101 -18.16 0.61 5.06
C GLY A 101 -17.67 2.05 5.16
N VAL A 102 -16.35 2.21 5.23
CA VAL A 102 -15.69 3.52 5.24
C VAL A 102 -15.94 4.29 3.93
N SER A 103 -15.76 5.61 3.97
CA SER A 103 -15.82 6.45 2.77
C SER A 103 -14.73 6.09 1.74
N GLY A 104 -14.89 6.51 0.48
CA GLY A 104 -13.88 6.28 -0.56
C GLY A 104 -12.50 6.84 -0.18
N GLY A 105 -12.48 8.04 0.41
CA GLY A 105 -11.24 8.66 0.87
C GLY A 105 -10.59 7.95 2.06
N GLU A 106 -11.38 7.47 3.02
CA GLU A 106 -10.86 6.61 4.08
C GLU A 106 -10.33 5.30 3.52
N ARG A 107 -11.03 4.67 2.57
CA ARG A 107 -10.57 3.45 1.90
C ARG A 107 -9.22 3.65 1.20
N LYS A 108 -9.01 4.80 0.55
CA LYS A 108 -7.70 5.14 -0.03
C LYS A 108 -6.62 5.33 1.03
N ARG A 109 -6.94 5.96 2.17
CA ARG A 109 -6.01 6.06 3.31
C ARG A 109 -5.69 4.69 3.93
N VAL A 110 -6.65 3.78 4.01
CA VAL A 110 -6.41 2.39 4.45
C VAL A 110 -5.44 1.68 3.50
N SER A 111 -5.56 1.90 2.19
CA SER A 111 -4.57 1.42 1.23
C SER A 111 -3.18 1.92 1.52
N ILE A 112 -3.00 3.23 1.65
CA ILE A 112 -1.71 3.84 1.97
C ILE A 112 -1.16 3.26 3.28
N ALA A 113 -2.00 3.12 4.30
CA ALA A 113 -1.64 2.51 5.59
C ALA A 113 -1.07 1.09 5.41
N THR A 114 -1.71 0.23 4.61
CA THR A 114 -1.19 -1.14 4.37
C THR A 114 0.19 -1.17 3.72
N LYS A 115 0.57 -0.13 2.97
CA LYS A 115 1.89 -0.02 2.33
C LYS A 115 2.90 0.60 3.28
N LEU A 116 2.53 1.60 4.06
CA LEU A 116 3.40 2.18 5.10
C LEU A 116 3.80 1.15 6.16
N LEU A 117 2.87 0.26 6.54
CA LEU A 117 3.12 -0.80 7.52
C LEU A 117 4.13 -1.86 7.03
N THR A 118 4.54 -1.82 5.76
CA THR A 118 5.63 -2.67 5.26
C THR A 118 7.01 -2.03 5.42
N ASP A 119 7.10 -0.87 6.07
CA ASP A 119 8.31 -0.07 6.26
C ASP A 119 9.13 0.15 4.96
N PRO A 120 8.49 0.63 3.87
CA PRO A 120 9.18 0.85 2.60
C PRO A 120 10.06 2.10 2.67
N SER A 121 11.20 2.08 1.97
CA SER A 121 12.05 3.27 1.79
C SER A 121 11.54 4.21 0.70
N VAL A 122 10.78 3.68 -0.26
CA VAL A 122 10.16 4.45 -1.36
C VAL A 122 8.73 4.00 -1.54
N ILE A 123 7.80 4.95 -1.66
CA ILE A 123 6.40 4.70 -2.01
C ILE A 123 6.10 5.30 -3.38
N LEU A 124 5.54 4.49 -4.27
CA LEU A 124 5.01 4.90 -5.57
C LEU A 124 3.48 4.97 -5.47
N LEU A 125 2.92 6.15 -5.74
CA LEU A 125 1.49 6.41 -5.69
C LEU A 125 0.95 6.66 -7.09
N ASP A 126 0.14 5.75 -7.60
CA ASP A 126 -0.59 5.96 -8.84
C ASP A 126 -1.95 6.60 -8.52
N GLU A 127 -2.13 7.84 -9.00
CA GLU A 127 -3.32 8.67 -8.76
C GLU A 127 -3.84 8.66 -7.31
N PRO A 128 -3.05 9.12 -6.31
CA PRO A 128 -3.45 9.04 -4.91
C PRO A 128 -4.67 9.90 -4.57
N THR A 129 -5.00 10.89 -5.40
CA THR A 129 -6.11 11.84 -5.20
C THR A 129 -7.31 11.61 -6.10
N SER A 130 -7.29 10.58 -6.95
CA SER A 130 -8.39 10.30 -7.88
C SER A 130 -9.59 9.72 -7.11
N GLY A 131 -10.77 10.32 -7.32
CA GLY A 131 -12.01 9.93 -6.62
C GLY A 131 -12.14 10.41 -5.17
N LEU A 132 -11.31 11.36 -4.73
CA LEU A 132 -11.50 12.14 -3.50
C LEU A 132 -12.36 13.38 -3.74
#